data_AF-A0A1Z8NSM8-F1
#
_entry.id   AF-A0A1Z8NSM8-F1
#
_cell.length_a   1.000
_cell.length_b   1.000
_cell.length_c   1.000
_cell.angle_alpha   90.00
_cell.angle_beta   90.00
_cell.angle_gamma   90.00
#
_symmetry.space_group_name_H-M   'P 1'
#
loop_
_entity.id
_entity.type
_entity.pdbx_description
1 polymer ?
#
loop_
_entity_poly.entity_id
_entity_poly.type
_entity_poly.pdbx_seq_one_letter_code
_entity_poly.pdbx_strand_id
1 'polypeptide(L)'
;MLKIKVIKDGPLYFFGTFVYLNEEMLSRVMKHDSLAFCRCGRTGRAPFCDESHNSFSFNTQDQLECEYVVTNERPSPEDGSTAVAGIKGGPLHISGPVSLVDERSVIWQGNQVKLCRCGASQMKPFCDGAHKKID
;
A
#
# COMPACT_ATOMS: atom_id res chain seq x y z
N MET A 1 13.86 7.06 -2.50
CA MET A 1 12.47 7.33 -2.10
C MET A 1 11.55 6.47 -2.94
N LEU A 2 10.66 5.71 -2.30
CA LEU A 2 9.66 4.91 -2.97
C LEU A 2 8.51 5.80 -3.45
N LYS A 3 8.10 5.66 -4.72
CA LYS A 3 6.91 6.34 -5.24
C LYS A 3 5.78 5.32 -5.41
N ILE A 4 4.59 5.67 -4.96
CA ILE A 4 3.39 4.82 -5.05
C ILE A 4 2.32 5.59 -5.82
N LYS A 5 1.93 5.08 -6.98
CA LYS A 5 0.80 5.63 -7.75
C LYS A 5 -0.48 4.93 -7.34
N VAL A 6 -1.47 5.72 -6.94
CA VAL A 6 -2.83 5.25 -6.64
C VAL A 6 -3.64 5.29 -7.92
N ILE A 7 -4.07 4.11 -8.40
CA ILE A 7 -4.95 4.02 -9.57
C ILE A 7 -6.39 4.07 -9.10
N LYS A 8 -7.17 4.97 -9.67
CA LYS A 8 -8.62 5.05 -9.45
C LYS A 8 -9.25 3.68 -9.70
N ASP A 9 -10.04 3.20 -8.75
CA ASP A 9 -10.75 1.92 -8.85
C ASP A 9 -9.82 0.70 -9.08
N GLY A 10 -8.53 0.86 -8.79
CA GLY A 10 -7.49 -0.08 -9.19
C GLY A 10 -6.39 -0.29 -8.15
N PRO A 11 -5.28 -0.91 -8.56
CA PRO A 11 -4.17 -1.27 -7.67
C PRO A 11 -3.34 -0.06 -7.22
N LEU A 12 -2.36 -0.36 -6.37
CA LEU A 12 -1.26 0.55 -6.04
C LEU A 12 -0.03 0.13 -6.84
N TYR A 13 0.52 1.03 -7.66
CA TYR A 13 1.77 0.76 -8.39
C TYR A 13 2.96 1.33 -7.64
N PHE A 14 3.94 0.47 -7.34
CA PHE A 14 5.17 0.82 -6.63
C PHE A 14 6.30 1.01 -7.65
N PHE A 15 7.02 2.12 -7.53
CA PHE A 15 8.11 2.53 -8.41
C PHE A 15 9.39 2.74 -7.60
N GLY A 16 10.47 2.07 -8.00
CA GLY A 16 11.80 2.22 -7.40
C GLY A 16 12.28 0.99 -6.64
N THR A 17 13.21 1.21 -5.72
CA THR A 17 13.85 0.15 -4.92
C THR A 17 13.31 0.18 -3.50
N PHE A 18 12.95 -1.00 -2.98
CA PHE A 18 12.49 -1.17 -1.61
C PHE A 18 12.76 -2.59 -1.12
N VAL A 19 12.78 -2.80 0.20
CA VAL A 19 12.87 -4.12 0.83
C VAL A 19 11.46 -4.63 1.09
N TYR A 20 11.07 -5.72 0.46
CA TYR A 20 9.79 -6.38 0.73
C TYR A 20 9.96 -7.44 1.81
N LEU A 21 9.09 -7.40 2.82
CA LEU A 21 8.99 -8.39 3.89
C LEU A 21 7.70 -9.19 3.69
N ASN A 22 7.83 -10.51 3.49
CA ASN A 22 6.67 -11.40 3.40
C ASN A 22 6.11 -11.75 4.79
N GLU A 23 5.07 -12.58 4.83
CA GLU A 23 4.43 -13.01 6.08
C GLU A 23 5.36 -13.86 6.99
N GLU A 24 6.41 -14.45 6.43
CA GLU A 24 7.43 -15.25 7.12
C GLU A 24 8.64 -14.40 7.56
N MET A 25 8.55 -13.07 7.46
CA MET A 25 9.62 -12.12 7.77
C MET A 25 10.88 -12.28 6.89
N LEU A 26 10.76 -12.98 5.75
CA LEU A 26 11.81 -13.06 4.75
C LEU A 26 11.85 -11.75 3.98
N SER A 27 13.02 -11.08 4.02
CA SER A 27 13.27 -9.84 3.30
C SER A 27 13.83 -10.10 1.91
N ARG A 28 13.31 -9.40 0.90
CA ARG A 28 13.86 -9.38 -0.46
C ARG A 28 13.95 -7.96 -0.97
N VAL A 29 15.10 -7.59 -1.56
CA VAL A 29 15.21 -6.32 -2.29
C VAL A 29 14.42 -6.43 -3.59
N MET A 30 13.46 -5.53 -3.77
CA MET A 30 12.64 -5.38 -4.96
C MET A 30 13.10 -4.13 -5.70
N LYS A 31 13.33 -4.25 -7.01
CA LYS A 31 13.65 -3.13 -7.91
C LYS A 31 12.78 -3.27 -9.15
N HIS A 32 11.79 -2.39 -9.29
CA HIS A 32 10.84 -2.45 -10.38
C HIS A 32 10.51 -1.05 -10.92
N ASP A 33 10.32 -0.99 -12.24
CA ASP A 33 9.75 0.17 -12.91
C ASP A 33 8.26 0.30 -12.60
N SER A 34 7.58 -0.81 -12.29
CA SER A 34 6.21 -0.82 -11.81
C SER A 34 5.89 -2.19 -11.21
N LEU A 35 5.46 -2.23 -9.95
CA LEU A 35 4.97 -3.44 -9.29
C LEU A 35 3.59 -3.18 -8.66
N ALA A 36 2.59 -3.97 -9.06
CA ALA A 36 1.21 -3.77 -8.65
C ALA A 36 0.86 -4.53 -7.35
N PHE A 37 0.41 -3.80 -6.34
CA PHE A 37 -0.17 -4.35 -5.13
C PHE A 37 -1.69 -4.23 -5.15
N CYS A 38 -2.36 -5.29 -4.68
CA CYS A 38 -3.80 -5.33 -4.60
C CYS A 38 -4.31 -4.32 -3.57
N ARG A 39 -5.41 -3.64 -3.91
CA ARG A 39 -6.12 -2.71 -3.03
C ARG A 39 -7.58 -3.11 -2.80
N CYS A 40 -8.15 -3.89 -3.72
CA CYS A 40 -9.56 -4.29 -3.72
C CYS A 40 -9.89 -5.47 -2.80
N GLY A 41 -8.88 -6.20 -2.31
CA GLY A 41 -9.06 -7.37 -1.43
C GLY A 41 -9.47 -8.66 -2.13
N ARG A 42 -9.55 -8.69 -3.47
CA ARG A 42 -10.06 -9.84 -4.24
C ARG A 42 -8.99 -10.67 -4.97
N THR A 43 -7.71 -10.35 -4.77
CA THR A 43 -6.64 -11.11 -5.44
C THR A 43 -6.49 -12.53 -4.89
N GLY A 44 -6.27 -13.49 -5.79
CA GLY A 44 -5.83 -14.85 -5.46
C GLY A 44 -4.30 -14.99 -5.29
N ARG A 45 -3.53 -13.92 -5.52
CA ARG A 45 -2.05 -13.89 -5.41
C ARG A 45 -1.55 -12.84 -4.42
N ALA A 46 -2.25 -12.71 -3.29
CA ALA A 46 -1.96 -11.72 -2.27
C ALA A 46 -0.46 -11.69 -1.90
N PRO A 47 0.13 -10.50 -1.74
CA PRO A 47 -0.51 -9.18 -1.75
C PRO A 47 -0.54 -8.49 -3.13
N PHE A 48 -0.08 -9.16 -4.19
CA PHE A 48 0.06 -8.57 -5.52
C PHE A 48 -1.28 -8.47 -6.23
N CYS A 49 -1.40 -7.56 -7.19
CA CYS A 49 -2.61 -7.48 -8.02
C CYS A 49 -2.59 -8.55 -9.12
N ASP A 50 -3.74 -9.17 -9.40
CA ASP A 50 -4.03 -10.07 -10.54
C ASP A 50 -5.21 -9.57 -11.39
N GLU A 51 -5.50 -8.27 -11.33
CA GLU A 51 -6.58 -7.65 -12.10
C GLU A 51 -8.01 -8.06 -11.68
N SER A 52 -8.18 -8.83 -10.60
CA SER A 52 -9.50 -9.21 -10.07
C SER A 52 -10.42 -8.01 -9.78
N HIS A 53 -9.88 -6.82 -9.55
CA HIS A 53 -10.68 -5.60 -9.36
C HIS A 53 -11.63 -5.30 -10.54
N ASN A 54 -11.30 -5.74 -11.75
CA ASN A 54 -12.16 -5.60 -12.92
C ASN A 54 -13.40 -6.50 -12.82
N SER A 55 -13.20 -7.79 -12.53
CA SER A 55 -14.28 -8.78 -12.42
C SER A 55 -15.20 -8.52 -11.23
N PHE A 56 -14.66 -7.95 -10.14
CA PHE A 56 -15.43 -7.63 -8.93
C PHE A 56 -15.94 -6.18 -8.89
N SER A 57 -15.78 -5.42 -9.99
CA SER A 57 -16.21 -4.03 -10.11
C SER A 57 -15.84 -3.17 -8.90
N PHE A 58 -14.55 -3.23 -8.52
CA PHE A 58 -14.06 -2.44 -7.41
C PHE A 58 -14.28 -0.95 -7.72
N ASN A 59 -15.00 -0.26 -6.83
CA ASN A 59 -15.27 1.17 -6.94
C ASN A 59 -14.95 1.81 -5.59
N THR A 60 -14.28 2.95 -5.62
CA THR A 60 -13.83 3.60 -4.39
C THR A 60 -13.82 5.11 -4.49
N GLN A 61 -14.22 5.76 -3.40
CA GLN A 61 -13.95 7.16 -3.17
C GLN A 61 -12.71 7.26 -2.29
N ASP A 62 -11.58 7.59 -2.93
CA ASP A 62 -10.33 7.72 -2.22
C ASP A 62 -10.24 9.10 -1.56
N GLN A 63 -9.90 9.12 -0.27
CA GLN A 63 -9.57 10.32 0.50
C GLN A 63 -8.10 10.67 0.24
N LEU A 64 -7.84 11.35 -0.89
CA LEU A 64 -6.48 11.65 -1.34
C LEU A 64 -5.88 12.88 -0.63
N GLU A 65 -6.70 13.78 -0.09
CA GLU A 65 -6.27 15.02 0.57
C GLU A 65 -6.62 15.00 2.06
N CYS A 66 -6.04 14.06 2.83
CA CYS A 66 -6.27 13.98 4.26
C CYS A 66 -4.97 13.98 5.08
N GLU A 67 -5.04 14.53 6.29
CA GLU A 67 -3.99 14.34 7.28
C GLU A 67 -4.04 12.90 7.78
N TYR A 68 -3.13 12.06 7.29
CA TYR A 68 -2.99 10.69 7.73
C TYR A 68 -1.85 10.55 8.74
N VAL A 69 -2.21 10.25 9.98
CA VAL A 69 -1.26 10.01 11.08
C VAL A 69 -1.17 8.51 11.35
N VAL A 70 0.05 7.96 11.30
CA VAL A 70 0.30 6.56 11.63
C VAL A 70 0.37 6.40 13.15
N THR A 71 -0.48 5.54 13.70
CA THR A 71 -0.32 5.05 15.08
C THR A 71 0.49 3.75 15.08
N ASN A 72 1.27 3.50 16.14
CA ASN A 72 2.16 2.33 16.27
C ASN A 72 3.18 2.27 15.13
N GLU A 73 4.03 3.29 15.10
CA GLU A 73 5.11 3.43 14.14
C GLU A 73 6.09 2.26 14.21
N ARG A 74 6.63 1.87 13.05
CA ARG A 74 7.73 0.89 12.98
C ARG A 74 9.03 1.60 12.67
N PRO A 75 10.15 1.26 13.31
CA PRO A 75 11.44 1.86 12.98
C PRO A 75 11.69 1.80 11.46
N SER A 76 11.99 2.95 10.87
CA SER A 76 12.49 3.01 9.50
C SER A 76 13.88 2.38 9.45
N PRO A 77 14.28 1.73 8.34
CA PRO A 77 15.66 1.28 8.15
C PRO A 77 16.67 2.42 8.34
N GLU A 78 17.75 2.16 9.10
CA GLU A 78 18.80 3.16 9.38
C GLU A 78 19.58 3.57 8.13
N ASP A 79 19.64 2.69 7.13
CA ASP A 79 20.30 2.93 5.85
C ASP A 79 19.49 3.85 4.90
N GLY A 80 18.36 4.38 5.36
CA GLY A 80 17.48 5.25 4.58
C GLY A 80 16.68 4.52 3.49
N SER A 81 16.73 3.18 3.45
CA SER A 81 15.90 2.38 2.55
C SER A 81 14.43 2.41 2.95
N THR A 82 13.55 2.05 2.01
CA THR A 82 12.13 1.87 2.27
C THR A 82 11.82 0.39 2.43
N ALA A 83 11.24 0.00 3.56
CA ALA A 83 10.71 -1.33 3.80
C ALA A 83 9.19 -1.37 3.54
N VAL A 84 8.71 -2.45 2.92
CA VAL A 84 7.30 -2.70 2.62
C VAL A 84 6.94 -4.09 3.17
N ALA A 85 6.10 -4.15 4.18
CA ALA A 85 5.66 -5.40 4.79
C ALA A 85 4.18 -5.67 4.46
N GLY A 86 3.90 -6.84 3.88
CA GLY A 86 2.54 -7.33 3.71
C GLY A 86 2.04 -7.98 5.00
N ILE A 87 1.05 -7.37 5.66
CA ILE A 87 0.45 -7.97 6.85
C ILE A 87 -0.64 -8.97 6.42
N LYS A 88 -0.56 -10.20 6.92
CA LYS A 88 -1.60 -11.23 6.71
C LYS A 88 -2.97 -10.72 7.15
N GLY A 89 -3.97 -10.80 6.28
CA GLY A 89 -5.31 -10.21 6.50
C GLY A 89 -5.32 -8.69 6.71
N GLY A 90 -4.19 -8.01 6.53
CA GLY A 90 -4.00 -6.63 6.93
C GLY A 90 -3.44 -5.73 5.83
N PRO A 91 -3.06 -4.49 6.20
CA PRO A 91 -2.54 -3.50 5.26
C PRO A 91 -1.12 -3.81 4.78
N LEU A 92 -0.64 -3.01 3.82
CA LEU A 92 0.78 -2.85 3.56
C LEU A 92 1.35 -1.84 4.55
N HIS A 93 2.32 -2.24 5.37
CA HIS A 93 3.09 -1.33 6.22
C HIS A 93 4.31 -0.85 5.46
N ILE A 94 4.46 0.46 5.30
CA ILE A 94 5.61 1.06 4.64
C ILE A 94 6.37 1.89 5.67
N SER A 95 7.69 1.73 5.70
CA SER A 95 8.59 2.43 6.62
C SER A 95 9.84 2.90 5.87
N GLY A 96 10.18 4.18 5.98
CA GLY A 96 11.17 4.87 5.17
C GLY A 96 10.55 5.84 4.14
N PRO A 97 11.35 6.62 3.41
CA PRO A 97 10.85 7.73 2.59
C PRO A 97 9.93 7.28 1.45
N VAL A 98 8.67 7.74 1.48
CA VAL A 98 7.64 7.37 0.51
C VAL A 98 6.77 8.56 0.09
N SER A 99 6.41 8.60 -1.19
CA SER A 99 5.42 9.52 -1.74
C SER A 99 4.27 8.77 -2.40
N LEU A 100 3.04 9.20 -2.09
CA LEU A 100 1.84 8.78 -2.80
C LEU A 100 1.50 9.84 -3.85
N VAL A 101 1.16 9.38 -5.04
CA VAL A 101 0.74 10.23 -6.16
C VAL A 101 -0.55 9.70 -6.78
N ASP A 102 -1.31 10.59 -7.39
CA ASP A 102 -2.38 10.25 -8.33
C ASP A 102 -1.96 10.62 -9.76
N GLU A 103 -2.92 10.82 -10.67
CA GLU A 103 -2.65 11.27 -12.05
C GLU A 103 -2.19 12.73 -12.16
N ARG A 104 -2.40 13.55 -11.11
CA ARG A 104 -2.26 15.02 -11.17
C ARG A 104 -1.12 15.52 -10.31
N SER A 105 -0.92 14.96 -9.13
CA SER A 105 0.01 15.50 -8.14
C SER A 105 0.48 14.46 -7.12
N VAL A 106 1.40 14.91 -6.27
CA VAL A 106 1.66 14.26 -4.99
C VAL A 106 0.46 14.53 -4.07
N ILE A 107 -0.10 13.48 -3.50
CA ILE A 107 -1.26 13.55 -2.60
C ILE A 107 -0.86 13.38 -1.13
N TRP A 108 0.25 12.69 -0.86
CA TRP A 108 0.78 12.51 0.49
C TRP A 108 2.27 12.18 0.44
N GLN A 109 3.03 12.62 1.44
CA GLN A 109 4.44 12.24 1.64
C GLN A 109 4.74 12.02 3.11
N GLY A 110 5.65 11.09 3.39
CA GLY A 110 6.11 10.85 4.74
C GLY A 110 7.10 9.70 4.81
N ASN A 111 7.37 9.25 6.03
CA ASN A 111 8.27 8.13 6.29
C ASN A 111 7.53 6.87 6.74
N GLN A 112 6.22 6.96 7.02
CA GLN A 112 5.43 5.82 7.41
C GLN A 112 4.00 5.95 6.92
N VAL A 113 3.47 4.87 6.37
CA VAL A 113 2.08 4.80 5.94
C VAL A 113 1.58 3.36 5.98
N LYS A 114 0.29 3.17 6.24
CA LYS A 114 -0.38 1.88 6.12
C LYS A 114 -1.38 1.98 4.98
N LEU A 115 -1.21 1.18 3.93
CA LEU A 115 -2.09 1.20 2.77
C LEU A 115 -3.10 0.06 2.81
N CYS A 116 -4.35 0.38 2.53
CA CYS A 116 -5.44 -0.58 2.53
C CYS A 116 -5.22 -1.62 1.43
N ARG A 117 -5.36 -2.90 1.80
CA ARG A 117 -5.35 -4.04 0.88
C ARG A 117 -6.69 -4.78 0.84
N CYS A 118 -7.54 -4.59 1.84
CA CYS A 118 -8.78 -5.34 2.03
C CYS A 118 -9.99 -4.79 1.24
N GLY A 119 -9.89 -3.59 0.66
CA GLY A 119 -11.00 -2.94 -0.04
C GLY A 119 -12.09 -2.33 0.86
N ALA A 120 -12.03 -2.46 2.19
CA ALA A 120 -13.09 -1.97 3.09
C ALA A 120 -12.81 -0.62 3.80
N SER A 121 -11.58 -0.10 3.73
CA SER A 121 -11.25 1.19 4.38
C SER A 121 -12.13 2.33 3.90
N GLN A 122 -12.58 3.20 4.80
CA GLN A 122 -13.28 4.44 4.47
C GLN A 122 -12.31 5.60 4.19
N MET A 123 -11.02 5.40 4.47
CA MET A 123 -9.94 6.37 4.23
C MET A 123 -9.00 5.90 3.12
N LYS A 124 -9.47 5.13 2.13
CA LYS A 124 -8.61 4.66 1.04
C LYS A 124 -7.88 5.83 0.37
N PRO A 125 -6.62 5.67 -0.05
CA PRO A 125 -5.82 4.44 -0.11
C PRO A 125 -5.26 3.99 1.24
N PHE A 126 -5.45 4.77 2.30
CA PHE A 126 -4.95 4.47 3.63
C PHE A 126 -5.75 3.38 4.34
N CYS A 127 -5.11 2.73 5.31
CA CYS A 127 -5.75 1.79 6.21
C CYS A 127 -6.29 2.51 7.45
N ASP A 128 -7.56 2.32 7.74
CA ASP A 128 -8.29 2.81 8.92
C ASP A 128 -8.62 1.69 9.93
N GLY A 129 -8.16 0.46 9.67
CA GLY A 129 -8.45 -0.70 10.50
C GLY A 129 -9.71 -1.49 10.11
N ALA A 130 -10.44 -1.10 9.06
CA ALA A 130 -11.65 -1.82 8.61
C ALA A 130 -11.42 -3.33 8.35
N HIS A 131 -10.21 -3.72 7.95
CA HIS A 131 -9.80 -5.13 7.75
C HIS A 131 -10.00 -6.02 8.99
N LYS A 132 -10.09 -5.45 10.19
CA LYS A 132 -10.35 -6.22 11.42
C LYS A 132 -11.83 -6.57 11.61
N LYS A 133 -12.71 -6.01 10.79
CA LYS A 133 -14.17 -6.12 10.89
C LYS A 133 -14.79 -6.87 9.70
N ILE A 134 -13.97 -7.24 8.73
CA ILE A 134 -14.36 -8.01 7.56
C ILE A 134 -13.55 -9.29 7.58
N ASP A 135 -14.21 -10.41 7.85
CA ASP A 135 -13.59 -11.74 7.94
C ASP A 135 -12.93 -12.16 6.61
#